data_AF-A0A7Z3C904-F1
#
_entry.id   AF-A0A7Z3C904-F1
#
_cell.length_a   1.000
_cell.length_b   1.000
_cell.length_c   1.000
_cell.angle_alpha   90.00
_cell.angle_beta   90.00
_cell.angle_gamma   90.00
#
_symmetry.space_group_name_H-M   'P 1'
#
loop_
_entity.id
_entity.type
_entity.pdbx_description
1 polymer ?
#
loop_
_entity_poly.entity_id
_entity_poly.type
_entity_poly.pdbx_seq_one_letter_code
_entity_poly.pdbx_strand_id
1 'polypeptide(L)'
;MSSFANHWIERYDDGLMPVEAIWHIERENNEEWDDMKTTYTFALEGHSRFISEVTTIRENLLEPLLEGEEWEYSSKSFQTIPSLRLDLRPKAFGGLEVAGTVILFLGTCFAKKIFDEFYDRLLKRPVGVMVDTIIKNVKLPDHAYLEYRDIVYFEDIDTSVVIRLLLKTTEGIDIDSLLLEGHKAAHQYLEAHGKKAQIHCHKIVDGKLDTHPAFFTSLDHIKASDKEHLKAQRIF
;
A
#
# COMPACT_ATOMS: atom_id res chain seq x y z
N MET A 1 25.22 17.92 -10.03
CA MET A 1 24.70 17.09 -11.13
C MET A 1 25.86 16.78 -12.07
N SER A 2 26.58 15.68 -11.81
CA SER A 2 27.85 15.39 -12.47
C SER A 2 27.64 14.68 -13.82
N SER A 3 28.59 14.96 -14.72
CA SER A 3 28.71 14.56 -16.13
C SER A 3 28.41 13.09 -16.49
N PHE A 4 28.34 12.16 -15.52
CA PHE A 4 28.20 10.73 -15.79
C PHE A 4 26.75 10.26 -16.06
N ALA A 5 25.74 10.88 -15.45
CA ALA A 5 24.33 10.51 -15.67
C ALA A 5 23.91 10.73 -17.13
N ASN A 6 24.44 11.76 -17.78
CA ASN A 6 24.17 12.05 -19.19
C ASN A 6 24.72 10.98 -20.14
N HIS A 7 25.78 10.25 -19.77
CA HIS A 7 26.39 9.24 -20.65
C HIS A 7 25.56 7.96 -20.76
N TRP A 8 24.67 7.69 -19.79
CA TRP A 8 23.78 6.53 -19.79
C TRP A 8 22.39 6.85 -20.33
N ILE A 9 21.91 8.08 -20.15
CA ILE A 9 20.69 8.59 -20.78
C ILE A 9 20.82 8.58 -22.31
N GLU A 10 22.02 8.82 -22.86
CA GLU A 10 22.27 8.82 -24.32
C GLU A 10 22.35 7.42 -24.96
N ARG A 11 22.36 6.32 -24.19
CA ARG A 11 22.52 4.96 -24.75
C ARG A 11 21.23 4.13 -24.86
N TYR A 12 20.11 4.59 -24.32
CA TYR A 12 18.85 3.86 -24.36
C TYR A 12 17.70 4.81 -24.75
N ASP A 13 17.27 4.72 -26.02
CA ASP A 13 16.23 5.56 -26.64
C ASP A 13 14.82 5.33 -26.06
N ASP A 14 14.67 4.35 -25.16
CA ASP A 14 13.40 3.81 -24.68
C ASP A 14 12.97 4.35 -23.30
N GLY A 15 13.84 5.11 -22.61
CA GLY A 15 13.55 5.66 -21.27
C GLY A 15 13.47 4.62 -20.13
N LEU A 16 13.90 3.38 -20.36
CA LEU A 16 14.00 2.32 -19.34
C LEU A 16 15.47 2.10 -18.97
N MET A 17 15.85 2.40 -17.73
CA MET A 17 17.19 2.07 -17.24
C MET A 17 17.30 0.57 -16.95
N PRO A 18 18.37 -0.12 -17.41
CA PRO A 18 18.63 -1.49 -17.03
C PRO A 18 18.85 -1.62 -15.52
N VAL A 19 18.38 -2.73 -14.94
CA VAL A 19 18.58 -3.07 -13.53
C VAL A 19 20.07 -2.95 -13.14
N GLU A 20 21.00 -3.40 -13.98
CA GLU A 20 22.45 -3.28 -13.79
C GLU A 20 22.99 -1.83 -13.68
N ALA A 21 22.33 -0.87 -14.32
CA ALA A 21 22.71 0.55 -14.23
C ALA A 21 22.25 1.16 -12.89
N ILE A 22 21.12 0.69 -12.33
CA ILE A 22 20.64 1.07 -11.00
C ILE A 22 21.63 0.56 -9.94
N TRP A 23 22.08 -0.69 -10.03
CA TRP A 23 23.06 -1.27 -9.10
C TRP A 23 24.41 -0.53 -9.06
N HIS A 24 24.85 0.05 -10.17
CA HIS A 24 26.09 0.83 -10.20
C HIS A 24 25.97 2.21 -9.54
N ILE A 25 24.78 2.84 -9.64
CA ILE A 25 24.46 4.10 -8.93
C ILE A 25 24.31 3.84 -7.42
N GLU A 26 23.74 2.70 -7.02
CA GLU A 26 23.61 2.28 -5.62
C GLU A 26 24.93 2.14 -4.87
N ARG A 27 26.02 1.77 -5.57
CA ARG A 27 27.32 1.57 -4.94
C ARG A 27 28.07 2.87 -4.63
N GLU A 28 27.78 3.94 -5.37
CA GLU A 28 28.45 5.25 -5.20
C GLU A 28 27.68 6.18 -4.23
N ASN A 29 26.37 5.97 -4.03
CA ASN A 29 25.52 6.85 -3.20
C ASN A 29 25.29 6.36 -1.76
N ASN A 30 26.01 5.34 -1.29
CA ASN A 30 25.77 4.65 -0.02
C ASN A 30 25.91 5.52 1.27
N GLU A 31 26.34 6.77 1.16
CA GLU A 31 26.39 7.75 2.27
C GLU A 31 25.18 8.70 2.32
N GLU A 32 24.38 8.81 1.24
CA GLU A 32 23.27 9.78 1.14
C GLU A 32 21.90 9.17 1.51
N TRP A 33 21.80 7.84 1.59
CA TRP A 33 20.53 7.12 1.83
C TRP A 33 20.25 6.76 3.30
N ASP A 34 21.20 6.95 4.21
CA ASP A 34 21.05 6.65 5.64
C ASP A 34 20.10 7.64 6.37
N ASP A 35 19.60 8.69 5.69
CA ASP A 35 18.75 9.75 6.28
C ASP A 35 17.31 9.80 5.74
N MET A 36 16.88 8.81 4.93
CA MET A 36 15.53 8.84 4.36
C MET A 36 14.49 8.33 5.37
N LYS A 37 13.81 9.27 6.03
CA LYS A 37 12.72 8.98 6.98
C LYS A 37 11.49 8.47 6.25
N THR A 38 10.95 7.33 6.70
CA THR A 38 9.67 6.80 6.21
C THR A 38 8.55 7.77 6.56
N THR A 39 7.84 8.28 5.55
CA THR A 39 6.68 9.14 5.76
C THR A 39 5.40 8.31 5.78
N TYR A 40 4.41 8.73 6.58
CA TYR A 40 3.11 8.04 6.62
C TYR A 40 1.90 8.97 6.70
N THR A 41 0.76 8.48 6.21
CA THR A 41 -0.54 9.11 6.45
C THR A 41 -1.68 8.11 6.45
N PHE A 42 -2.82 8.51 6.98
CA PHE A 42 -4.02 7.69 7.01
C PHE A 42 -5.17 8.32 6.23
N ALA A 43 -5.98 7.46 5.62
CA ALA A 43 -7.30 7.84 5.12
C ALA A 43 -8.34 6.80 5.52
N LEU A 44 -9.57 7.25 5.74
CA LEU A 44 -10.69 6.40 6.11
C LEU A 44 -11.84 6.64 5.14
N GLU A 45 -12.49 5.56 4.73
CA GLU A 45 -13.72 5.61 3.96
C GLU A 45 -14.78 4.81 4.71
N GLY A 46 -15.94 5.38 5.01
CA GLY A 46 -17.05 4.64 5.60
C GLY A 46 -18.20 5.56 5.99
N HIS A 47 -19.22 5.00 6.66
CA HIS A 47 -20.22 5.83 7.33
C HIS A 47 -19.62 6.51 8.57
N SER A 48 -20.26 7.58 9.07
CA SER A 48 -19.72 8.40 10.17
C SER A 48 -19.35 7.59 11.42
N ARG A 49 -20.22 6.67 11.84
CA ARG A 49 -19.94 5.77 12.97
C ARG A 49 -18.71 4.88 12.75
N PHE A 50 -18.52 4.34 11.54
CA PHE A 50 -17.33 3.56 11.20
C PHE A 50 -16.07 4.42 11.34
N ILE A 51 -16.08 5.60 10.72
CA ILE A 51 -14.94 6.52 10.74
C ILE A 51 -14.58 6.91 12.19
N SER A 52 -15.57 7.23 13.02
CA SER A 52 -15.35 7.58 14.42
C SER A 52 -14.69 6.45 15.22
N GLU A 53 -15.24 5.23 15.15
CA GLU A 53 -14.72 4.07 15.88
C GLU A 53 -13.30 3.73 15.44
N VAL A 54 -13.07 3.68 14.12
CA VAL A 54 -11.76 3.35 13.56
C VAL A 54 -10.71 4.41 13.90
N THR A 55 -11.09 5.69 13.94
CA THR A 55 -10.17 6.77 14.32
C THR A 55 -9.67 6.55 15.73
N THR A 56 -10.56 6.29 16.69
CA THR A 56 -10.18 5.99 18.08
C THR A 56 -9.33 4.73 18.19
N ILE A 57 -9.64 3.67 17.45
CA ILE A 57 -8.84 2.44 17.48
C ILE A 57 -7.42 2.69 16.93
N ARG A 58 -7.32 3.41 15.81
CA ARG A 58 -6.04 3.74 15.15
C ARG A 58 -5.13 4.58 16.03
N GLU A 59 -5.67 5.65 16.61
CA GLU A 59 -4.96 6.57 17.51
C GLU A 59 -4.42 5.85 18.75
N ASN A 60 -5.13 4.83 19.25
CA ASN A 60 -4.72 4.10 20.45
C ASN A 60 -3.77 2.93 20.18
N LEU A 61 -3.83 2.30 19.00
CA LEU A 61 -3.06 1.07 18.72
C LEU A 61 -1.89 1.27 17.79
N LEU A 62 -2.09 2.05 16.71
CA LEU A 62 -1.15 2.07 15.59
C LEU A 62 -0.27 3.32 15.61
N GLU A 63 -0.87 4.51 15.80
CA GLU A 63 -0.13 5.78 15.81
C GLU A 63 1.03 5.81 16.83
N PRO A 64 0.89 5.35 18.09
CA PRO A 64 1.98 5.40 19.06
C PRO A 64 3.23 4.62 18.63
N LEU A 65 3.05 3.57 17.82
CA LEU A 65 4.15 2.76 17.31
C LEU A 65 4.81 3.40 16.09
N LEU A 66 4.02 4.06 15.23
CA LEU A 66 4.56 4.77 14.08
C LEU A 66 5.36 6.00 14.53
N GLU A 67 4.86 6.73 15.53
CA GLU A 67 5.57 7.87 16.14
C GLU A 67 6.86 7.45 16.86
N GLY A 68 6.92 6.22 17.38
CA GLY A 68 8.07 5.68 18.11
C GLY A 68 9.23 5.17 17.24
N GLU A 69 9.02 4.90 15.95
CA GLU A 69 9.98 4.25 15.04
C GLU A 69 10.62 5.24 14.03
N GLU A 70 10.75 6.52 14.40
CA GLU A 70 11.28 7.62 13.57
C GLU A 70 10.51 7.89 12.27
N TRP A 71 9.26 7.43 12.17
CA TRP A 71 8.42 7.73 11.00
C TRP A 71 7.82 9.13 11.11
N GLU A 72 7.75 9.83 9.99
CA GLU A 72 7.23 11.19 9.94
C GLU A 72 5.79 11.20 9.42
N TYR A 73 4.86 11.66 10.26
CA TYR A 73 3.49 11.87 9.82
C TYR A 73 3.41 13.05 8.84
N SER A 74 2.81 12.83 7.67
CA SER A 74 2.55 13.89 6.70
C SER A 74 1.18 13.73 6.05
N SER A 75 0.25 14.61 6.43
CA SER A 75 -1.09 14.69 5.83
C SER A 75 -1.11 15.01 4.33
N LYS A 76 0.01 15.47 3.76
CA LYS A 76 0.09 15.98 2.38
C LYS A 76 1.02 15.20 1.46
N SER A 77 1.93 14.37 1.97
CA SER A 77 2.98 13.73 1.16
C SER A 77 2.43 12.96 -0.03
N PHE A 78 1.30 12.26 0.15
CA PHE A 78 0.71 11.44 -0.91
C PHE A 78 -0.30 12.17 -1.78
N GLN A 79 -0.69 13.40 -1.42
CA GLN A 79 -1.67 14.18 -2.20
C GLN A 79 -1.09 14.75 -3.49
N THR A 80 0.22 14.95 -3.54
CA THR A 80 0.96 15.43 -4.71
C THR A 80 1.23 14.31 -5.73
N ILE A 81 1.12 13.04 -5.31
CA ILE A 81 1.34 11.87 -6.17
C ILE A 81 0.03 11.55 -6.91
N PRO A 82 -0.05 11.73 -8.24
CA PRO A 82 -1.30 11.61 -8.98
C PRO A 82 -1.97 10.24 -8.87
N SER A 83 -1.18 9.16 -8.82
CA SER A 83 -1.68 7.79 -8.69
C SER A 83 -2.32 7.52 -7.31
N LEU A 84 -1.87 8.22 -6.26
CA LEU A 84 -2.30 8.02 -4.88
C LEU A 84 -3.33 9.04 -4.38
N ARG A 85 -3.69 10.02 -5.21
CA ARG A 85 -4.70 11.00 -4.86
C ARG A 85 -6.04 10.32 -4.57
N LEU A 86 -6.56 10.53 -3.36
CA LEU A 86 -7.90 10.11 -2.97
C LEU A 86 -8.90 11.25 -3.18
N ASP A 87 -9.93 11.02 -4.01
CA ASP A 87 -11.13 11.84 -3.99
C ASP A 87 -12.07 11.33 -2.88
N LEU A 88 -11.97 11.92 -1.67
CA LEU A 88 -12.77 11.58 -0.48
C LEU A 88 -14.25 11.97 -0.58
N ARG A 89 -14.73 12.41 -1.76
CA ARG A 89 -16.15 12.65 -1.97
C ARG A 89 -16.91 11.34 -1.70
N PRO A 90 -17.98 11.36 -0.88
CA PRO A 90 -18.80 10.18 -0.65
C PRO A 90 -19.34 9.66 -1.98
N LYS A 91 -18.78 8.55 -2.45
CA LYS A 91 -19.25 7.82 -3.63
C LYS A 91 -19.48 6.40 -3.14
N ALA A 92 -20.65 5.85 -3.43
CA ALA A 92 -21.05 4.52 -2.99
C ALA A 92 -19.91 3.51 -3.20
N PHE A 93 -19.56 2.77 -2.14
CA PHE A 93 -18.49 1.77 -2.11
C PHE A 93 -18.67 0.77 -3.27
N GLY A 94 -17.61 0.61 -4.07
CA GLY A 94 -17.57 -0.28 -5.23
C GLY A 94 -16.74 -1.53 -4.93
N GLY A 95 -17.23 -2.69 -5.38
CA GLY A 95 -16.57 -4.02 -5.40
C GLY A 95 -16.44 -4.72 -4.06
N LEU A 96 -17.18 -5.84 -3.89
CA LEU A 96 -17.60 -6.39 -2.60
C LEU A 96 -18.37 -5.33 -1.78
N GLU A 97 -19.36 -5.72 -0.98
CA GLU A 97 -20.04 -4.74 -0.13
C GLU A 97 -19.09 -4.34 0.99
N VAL A 98 -18.19 -3.38 0.74
CA VAL A 98 -17.26 -2.89 1.75
C VAL A 98 -18.02 -1.94 2.66
N ALA A 99 -18.10 -2.27 3.95
CA ALA A 99 -18.78 -1.44 4.95
C ALA A 99 -17.91 -0.25 5.38
N GLY A 100 -16.59 -0.40 5.25
CA GLY A 100 -15.63 0.68 5.42
C GLY A 100 -14.22 0.22 5.06
N THR A 101 -13.37 1.19 4.73
CA THR A 101 -11.98 1.01 4.33
C THR A 101 -11.07 1.82 5.25
N VAL A 102 -10.00 1.18 5.71
CA VAL A 102 -8.87 1.81 6.40
C VAL A 102 -7.67 1.82 5.47
N ILE A 103 -7.06 2.97 5.25
CA ILE A 103 -5.95 3.13 4.31
C ILE A 103 -4.76 3.71 5.07
N LEU A 104 -3.63 3.01 5.03
CA LEU A 104 -2.32 3.49 5.47
C LEU A 104 -1.46 3.70 4.23
N PHE A 105 -0.88 4.89 4.12
CA PHE A 105 0.13 5.23 3.12
C PHE A 105 1.50 5.30 3.77
N LEU A 106 2.50 4.76 3.09
CA LEU A 106 3.89 4.77 3.46
C LEU A 106 4.74 5.20 2.25
N GLY A 107 5.74 6.04 2.47
CA GLY A 107 6.73 6.44 1.47
C GLY A 107 8.10 5.89 1.85
N THR A 108 8.75 5.20 0.91
CA THR A 108 10.09 4.62 1.09
C THR A 108 10.79 4.44 -0.26
N CYS A 109 11.97 3.82 -0.29
CA CYS A 109 12.69 3.40 -1.49
C CYS A 109 12.67 1.88 -1.67
N PHE A 110 12.85 1.41 -2.91
CA PHE A 110 12.91 0.00 -3.25
C PHE A 110 14.30 -0.63 -3.03
N ALA A 111 15.33 0.18 -2.79
CA ALA A 111 16.69 -0.28 -2.50
C ALA A 111 16.73 -1.36 -1.40
N LYS A 112 17.43 -2.48 -1.68
CA LYS A 112 17.35 -3.73 -0.90
C LYS A 112 17.60 -3.58 0.61
N LYS A 113 18.59 -2.79 1.04
CA LYS A 113 18.89 -2.56 2.47
C LYS A 113 17.71 -1.87 3.18
N ILE A 114 17.18 -0.81 2.56
CA ILE A 114 16.01 -0.08 3.06
C ILE A 114 14.78 -0.99 3.04
N PHE A 115 14.68 -1.84 2.03
CA PHE A 115 13.60 -2.80 1.89
C PHE A 115 13.59 -3.80 3.06
N ASP A 116 14.70 -4.47 3.36
CA ASP A 116 14.80 -5.42 4.48
C ASP A 116 14.46 -4.74 5.83
N GLU A 117 15.03 -3.56 6.10
CA GLU A 117 14.70 -2.78 7.30
C GLU A 117 13.22 -2.37 7.35
N PHE A 118 12.65 -2.04 6.19
CA PHE A 118 11.24 -1.70 6.07
C PHE A 118 10.35 -2.89 6.47
N TYR A 119 10.65 -4.13 6.05
CA TYR A 119 9.88 -5.31 6.50
C TYR A 119 9.99 -5.58 7.99
N ASP A 120 11.18 -5.44 8.55
CA ASP A 120 11.37 -5.58 10.00
C ASP A 120 10.49 -4.58 10.76
N ARG A 121 10.34 -3.35 10.24
CA ARG A 121 9.41 -2.36 10.79
C ARG A 121 7.95 -2.70 10.49
N LEU A 122 7.61 -3.17 9.29
CA LEU A 122 6.23 -3.55 8.92
C LEU A 122 5.68 -4.62 9.88
N LEU A 123 6.52 -5.60 10.26
CA LEU A 123 6.18 -6.71 11.16
C LEU A 123 5.87 -6.28 12.60
N LYS A 124 6.38 -5.13 13.03
CA LYS A 124 6.13 -4.61 14.39
C LYS A 124 4.76 -3.95 14.52
N ARG A 125 4.10 -3.61 13.39
CA ARG A 125 2.80 -2.94 13.41
C ARG A 125 1.69 -3.95 13.77
N PRO A 126 0.85 -3.67 14.79
CA PRO A 126 -0.21 -4.58 15.24
C PRO A 126 -1.46 -4.45 14.37
N VAL A 127 -1.31 -4.61 13.04
CA VAL A 127 -2.42 -4.43 12.10
C VAL A 127 -3.50 -5.47 12.34
N GLY A 128 -3.12 -6.72 12.63
CA GLY A 128 -4.03 -7.79 12.98
C GLY A 128 -4.90 -7.46 14.19
N VAL A 129 -4.30 -6.92 15.26
CA VAL A 129 -5.03 -6.50 16.47
C VAL A 129 -5.98 -5.36 16.16
N MET A 130 -5.55 -4.37 15.37
CA MET A 130 -6.41 -3.26 14.95
C MET A 130 -7.60 -3.76 14.13
N VAL A 131 -7.37 -4.59 13.12
CA VAL A 131 -8.43 -5.14 12.26
C VAL A 131 -9.42 -5.99 13.06
N ASP A 132 -8.92 -6.84 13.96
CA ASP A 132 -9.74 -7.63 14.88
C ASP A 132 -10.62 -6.74 15.79
N THR A 133 -10.04 -5.68 16.34
CA THR A 133 -10.75 -4.72 17.19
C THR A 133 -11.84 -3.99 16.39
N ILE A 134 -11.56 -3.58 15.15
CA ILE A 134 -12.55 -2.92 14.27
C ILE A 134 -13.71 -3.86 13.98
N ILE A 135 -13.46 -5.11 13.58
CA ILE A 135 -14.50 -6.09 13.26
C ILE A 135 -15.41 -6.32 14.48
N LYS A 136 -14.82 -6.47 15.68
CA LYS A 136 -15.56 -6.67 16.93
C LYS A 136 -16.42 -5.46 17.33
N ASN A 137 -15.90 -4.24 17.17
CA ASN A 137 -16.56 -3.02 17.66
C ASN A 137 -17.60 -2.46 16.68
N VAL A 138 -17.30 -2.48 15.38
CA VAL A 138 -18.15 -1.86 14.35
C VAL A 138 -19.38 -2.72 14.04
N LYS A 139 -19.30 -4.05 14.19
CA LYS A 139 -20.34 -5.02 13.82
C LYS A 139 -20.80 -4.84 12.36
N LEU A 140 -19.93 -5.25 11.44
CA LEU A 140 -20.18 -5.17 10.00
C LEU A 140 -21.39 -6.06 9.62
N PRO A 141 -22.17 -5.68 8.57
CA PRO A 141 -23.17 -6.58 8.01
C PRO A 141 -22.57 -7.91 7.53
N ASP A 142 -23.28 -9.03 7.64
CA ASP A 142 -22.78 -10.38 7.29
C ASP A 142 -22.30 -10.52 5.82
N HIS A 143 -22.92 -9.76 4.92
CA HIS A 143 -22.53 -9.74 3.50
C HIS A 143 -21.31 -8.85 3.25
N ALA A 144 -20.97 -7.98 4.19
CA ALA A 144 -20.02 -6.90 3.99
C ALA A 144 -18.61 -7.22 4.49
N TYR A 145 -17.63 -6.64 3.82
CA TYR A 145 -16.21 -6.74 4.16
C TYR A 145 -15.73 -5.49 4.87
N LEU A 146 -14.77 -5.67 5.79
CA LEU A 146 -13.81 -4.63 6.13
C LEU A 146 -12.68 -4.69 5.12
N GLU A 147 -12.29 -3.52 4.61
CA GLU A 147 -11.09 -3.41 3.79
C GLU A 147 -9.99 -2.68 4.55
N TYR A 148 -8.79 -3.27 4.61
CA TYR A 148 -7.57 -2.58 5.00
C TYR A 148 -6.64 -2.49 3.79
N ARG A 149 -6.12 -1.29 3.50
CA ARG A 149 -5.17 -1.05 2.42
C ARG A 149 -3.84 -0.58 3.00
N ASP A 150 -2.81 -1.37 2.78
CA ASP A 150 -1.42 -0.97 3.04
C ASP A 150 -0.79 -0.53 1.73
N ILE A 151 -0.54 0.77 1.60
CA ILE A 151 -0.06 1.40 0.37
C ILE A 151 1.37 1.86 0.60
N VAL A 152 2.30 1.28 -0.14
CA VAL A 152 3.72 1.63 -0.08
C VAL A 152 4.11 2.27 -1.41
N TYR A 153 4.53 3.53 -1.35
CA TYR A 153 5.09 4.25 -2.49
C TYR A 153 6.60 4.14 -2.47
N PHE A 154 7.16 3.65 -3.58
CA PHE A 154 8.59 3.58 -3.82
C PHE A 154 9.00 4.78 -4.67
N GLU A 155 9.67 5.76 -4.03
CA GLU A 155 10.00 7.05 -4.64
C GLU A 155 11.01 6.92 -5.79
N ASP A 156 11.96 6.00 -5.66
CA ASP A 156 13.05 5.73 -6.61
C ASP A 156 12.59 5.12 -7.94
N ILE A 157 11.48 4.38 -7.92
CA ILE A 157 10.90 3.75 -9.12
C ILE A 157 9.52 4.31 -9.49
N ASP A 158 9.03 5.33 -8.78
CA ASP A 158 7.73 5.98 -9.00
C ASP A 158 6.60 4.93 -9.12
N THR A 159 6.52 4.00 -8.17
CA THR A 159 5.47 2.97 -8.19
C THR A 159 4.89 2.76 -6.81
N SER A 160 3.61 2.43 -6.74
CA SER A 160 2.99 2.04 -5.48
C SER A 160 2.63 0.55 -5.50
N VAL A 161 2.93 -0.11 -4.39
CA VAL A 161 2.36 -1.41 -4.05
C VAL A 161 1.16 -1.18 -3.14
N VAL A 162 0.03 -1.77 -3.49
CA VAL A 162 -1.19 -1.74 -2.70
C VAL A 162 -1.52 -3.17 -2.29
N ILE A 163 -1.44 -3.47 -1.00
CA ILE A 163 -1.94 -4.73 -0.43
C ILE A 163 -3.35 -4.47 0.10
N ARG A 164 -4.36 -5.06 -0.53
CA ARG A 164 -5.77 -4.96 -0.12
C ARG A 164 -6.15 -6.19 0.67
N LEU A 165 -6.37 -6.03 1.97
CA LEU A 165 -6.92 -7.06 2.84
C LEU A 165 -8.43 -6.88 2.96
N LEU A 166 -9.20 -7.86 2.50
CA LEU A 166 -10.65 -7.91 2.60
C LEU A 166 -11.05 -9.07 3.50
N LEU A 167 -11.62 -8.76 4.67
CA LEU A 167 -12.03 -9.74 5.66
C LEU A 167 -13.46 -9.51 6.16
N LYS A 168 -14.18 -10.61 6.40
CA LYS A 168 -15.41 -10.62 7.22
C LYS A 168 -15.16 -11.00 8.68
N THR A 169 -14.10 -11.77 8.92
CA THR A 169 -13.69 -12.29 10.22
C THR A 169 -12.17 -12.36 10.30
N THR A 170 -11.64 -12.37 11.51
CA THR A 170 -10.22 -12.60 11.84
C THR A 170 -9.95 -14.02 12.33
N GLU A 171 -10.99 -14.83 12.51
CA GLU A 171 -10.88 -16.16 13.10
C GLU A 171 -10.01 -17.09 12.23
N GLY A 172 -8.92 -17.60 12.82
CA GLY A 172 -7.98 -18.50 12.15
C GLY A 172 -7.08 -17.83 11.10
N ILE A 173 -7.07 -16.49 11.04
CA ILE A 173 -6.30 -15.72 10.06
C ILE A 173 -5.19 -14.96 10.78
N ASP A 174 -3.94 -15.27 10.44
CA ASP A 174 -2.79 -14.46 10.86
C ASP A 174 -2.60 -13.30 9.89
N ILE A 175 -3.20 -12.16 10.24
CA ILE A 175 -3.25 -10.96 9.41
C ILE A 175 -1.86 -10.36 9.19
N ASP A 176 -1.04 -10.29 10.22
CA ASP A 176 0.27 -9.65 10.15
C ASP A 176 1.22 -10.46 9.25
N SER A 177 1.19 -11.79 9.39
CA SER A 177 1.92 -12.69 8.48
C SER A 177 1.41 -12.60 7.04
N LEU A 178 0.10 -12.49 6.81
CA LEU A 178 -0.46 -12.37 5.46
C LEU A 178 -0.10 -11.03 4.79
N LEU A 179 -0.09 -9.93 5.54
CA LEU A 179 0.36 -8.63 5.02
C LEU A 179 1.84 -8.69 4.64
N LEU A 180 2.67 -9.32 5.49
CA LEU A 180 4.07 -9.58 5.19
C LEU A 180 4.23 -10.39 3.90
N GLU A 181 3.50 -11.50 3.75
CA GLU A 181 3.52 -12.32 2.54
C GLU A 181 3.08 -11.55 1.29
N GLY A 182 2.04 -10.73 1.40
CA GLY A 182 1.58 -9.87 0.31
C GLY A 182 2.66 -8.91 -0.16
N HIS A 183 3.33 -8.23 0.78
CA HIS A 183 4.45 -7.37 0.45
C HIS A 183 5.63 -8.16 -0.13
N LYS A 184 5.98 -9.33 0.40
CA LYS A 184 7.06 -10.17 -0.16
C LYS A 184 6.76 -10.60 -1.59
N ALA A 185 5.52 -10.98 -1.89
CA ALA A 185 5.09 -11.32 -3.24
C ALA A 185 5.23 -10.11 -4.18
N ALA A 186 4.84 -8.91 -3.71
CA ALA A 186 5.01 -7.68 -4.49
C ALA A 186 6.47 -7.36 -4.78
N HIS A 187 7.37 -7.52 -3.80
CA HIS A 187 8.80 -7.38 -4.01
C HIS A 187 9.34 -8.32 -5.06
N GLN A 188 9.09 -9.62 -4.89
CA GLN A 188 9.55 -10.64 -5.82
C GLN A 188 9.03 -10.39 -7.24
N TYR A 189 7.79 -9.91 -7.35
CA TYR A 189 7.23 -9.52 -8.64
C TYR A 189 8.00 -8.35 -9.27
N LEU A 190 8.25 -7.28 -8.51
CA LEU A 190 8.99 -6.11 -8.96
C LEU A 190 10.45 -6.44 -9.31
N GLU A 191 11.13 -7.26 -8.52
CA GLU A 191 12.49 -7.72 -8.82
C GLU A 191 12.55 -8.51 -10.14
N ALA A 192 11.59 -9.42 -10.35
CA ALA A 192 11.60 -10.30 -11.52
C ALA A 192 11.10 -9.61 -12.80
N HIS A 193 10.17 -8.65 -12.69
CA HIS A 193 9.45 -8.11 -13.85
C HIS A 193 9.57 -6.59 -14.02
N GLY A 194 10.09 -5.88 -13.03
CA GLY A 194 10.13 -4.43 -12.99
C GLY A 194 8.76 -3.77 -12.86
N LYS A 195 8.73 -2.44 -12.93
CA LYS A 195 7.49 -1.64 -12.96
C LYS A 195 6.68 -1.94 -14.23
N LYS A 196 5.44 -2.40 -14.06
CA LYS A 196 4.46 -2.58 -15.16
C LYS A 196 3.36 -1.51 -15.19
N ALA A 197 3.08 -0.87 -14.06
CA ALA A 197 2.11 0.20 -13.93
C ALA A 197 2.45 1.09 -12.73
N GLN A 198 1.68 2.17 -12.56
CA GLN A 198 1.81 3.09 -11.43
C GLN A 198 1.38 2.46 -10.10
N ILE A 199 0.43 1.53 -10.15
CA ILE A 199 -0.02 0.77 -8.99
C ILE A 199 0.01 -0.73 -9.32
N HIS A 200 0.70 -1.48 -8.47
CA HIS A 200 0.66 -2.94 -8.42
C HIS A 200 -0.20 -3.32 -7.21
N CYS A 201 -1.35 -3.92 -7.46
CA CYS A 201 -2.37 -4.15 -6.46
C CYS A 201 -2.54 -5.65 -6.21
N HIS A 202 -2.14 -6.10 -5.02
CA HIS A 202 -2.35 -7.46 -4.55
C HIS A 202 -3.60 -7.50 -3.66
N LYS A 203 -4.37 -8.59 -3.78
CA LYS A 203 -5.59 -8.78 -2.99
C LYS A 203 -5.43 -9.98 -2.07
N ILE A 204 -5.82 -9.82 -0.82
CA ILE A 204 -5.98 -10.88 0.18
C ILE A 204 -7.46 -10.92 0.52
N VAL A 205 -8.14 -12.02 0.23
CA VAL A 205 -9.58 -12.19 0.50
C VAL A 205 -9.76 -13.39 1.41
N ASP A 206 -10.30 -13.17 2.60
CA ASP A 206 -10.57 -14.21 3.61
C ASP A 206 -9.38 -15.16 3.80
N GLY A 207 -8.19 -14.57 3.99
CA GLY A 207 -6.94 -15.29 4.24
C GLY A 207 -6.20 -15.82 2.99
N LYS A 208 -6.69 -15.55 1.78
CA LYS A 208 -6.07 -16.02 0.53
C LYS A 208 -5.45 -14.88 -0.24
N LEU A 209 -4.12 -14.90 -0.37
CA LEU A 209 -3.34 -13.95 -1.15
C LEU A 209 -3.34 -14.30 -2.65
N ASP A 210 -3.62 -13.32 -3.49
CA ASP A 210 -3.27 -13.34 -4.91
C ASP A 210 -1.85 -12.81 -5.10
N THR A 211 -0.94 -13.72 -5.50
CA THR A 211 0.47 -13.40 -5.71
C THR A 211 0.72 -12.62 -7.00
N HIS A 212 -0.26 -12.54 -7.91
CA HIS A 212 -0.13 -11.75 -9.13
C HIS A 212 -0.82 -10.39 -8.95
N PRO A 213 -0.11 -9.27 -9.15
CA PRO A 213 -0.72 -7.97 -9.02
C PRO A 213 -1.68 -7.70 -10.18
N ALA A 214 -2.81 -7.08 -9.85
CA ALA A 214 -3.59 -6.33 -10.82
C ALA A 214 -2.98 -4.94 -11.00
N PHE A 215 -2.98 -4.43 -12.23
CA PHE A 215 -2.32 -3.18 -12.59
C PHE A 215 -3.30 -2.03 -12.71
N PHE A 216 -2.97 -0.90 -12.09
CA PHE A 216 -3.78 0.29 -12.13
C PHE A 216 -2.94 1.55 -12.34
N THR A 217 -3.61 2.58 -12.83
CA THR A 217 -3.02 3.91 -13.05
C THR A 217 -3.25 4.85 -11.87
N SER A 218 -4.28 4.59 -11.06
CA SER A 218 -4.62 5.38 -9.86
C SER A 218 -5.53 4.60 -8.89
N LEU A 219 -5.66 5.10 -7.66
CA LEU A 219 -6.62 4.55 -6.69
C LEU A 219 -8.09 4.68 -7.16
N ASP A 220 -8.41 5.73 -7.93
CA ASP A 220 -9.73 5.88 -8.55
C ASP A 220 -9.98 4.82 -9.64
N HIS A 221 -8.93 4.40 -10.37
CA HIS A 221 -9.02 3.31 -11.33
C HIS A 221 -9.35 1.98 -10.63
N ILE A 222 -8.78 1.71 -9.45
CA ILE A 222 -9.17 0.54 -8.63
C ILE A 222 -10.66 0.58 -8.32
N LYS A 223 -11.17 1.72 -7.82
CA LYS A 223 -12.60 1.89 -7.48
C LYS A 223 -13.51 1.71 -8.69
N ALA A 224 -13.11 2.23 -9.86
CA ALA A 224 -13.85 2.08 -11.10
C ALA A 224 -13.94 0.61 -11.54
N SER A 225 -12.80 -0.09 -11.54
CA SER A 225 -12.74 -1.53 -11.88
C SER A 225 -13.61 -2.37 -10.94
N ASP A 226 -13.56 -2.09 -9.65
CA ASP A 226 -14.36 -2.77 -8.63
C ASP A 226 -15.87 -2.59 -8.86
N LYS A 227 -16.29 -1.37 -9.27
CA LYS A 227 -17.68 -1.06 -9.63
C LYS A 227 -18.15 -1.79 -10.89
N GLU A 228 -17.29 -1.92 -11.89
CA GLU A 228 -17.59 -2.64 -13.12
C GLU A 228 -17.78 -4.14 -12.86
N HIS A 229 -16.91 -4.72 -12.03
CA HIS A 229 -17.03 -6.13 -11.65
C HIS A 229 -18.37 -6.44 -10.96
N LEU A 230 -18.86 -5.57 -10.06
CA LEU A 230 -20.18 -5.74 -9.44
C LEU A 230 -21.33 -5.69 -10.44
N LYS A 231 -21.28 -4.76 -11.40
CA LYS A 231 -22.33 -4.66 -12.42
C LYS A 231 -22.41 -5.96 -13.21
N ALA A 232 -21.27 -6.54 -13.57
CA ALA A 232 -21.22 -7.82 -14.27
C ALA A 232 -21.81 -8.97 -13.42
N GLN A 233 -21.58 -8.98 -12.11
CA GLN A 233 -22.12 -10.00 -11.20
C GLN A 233 -23.62 -9.87 -10.93
N ARG A 234 -24.20 -8.66 -10.98
CA ARG A 234 -25.64 -8.42 -10.73
C ARG A 234 -26.54 -8.66 -11.95
N ILE A 235 -25.96 -8.92 -13.11
CA ILE A 235 -26.70 -9.16 -14.37
C ILE A 235 -27.07 -10.66 -14.53
N PHE A 236 -26.60 -11.52 -13.62
CA PHE A 236 -26.98 -12.93 -13.50
C PHE A 236 -27.78 -13.18 -12.22
#